data_AF-A0A920FP65-F1
#
_entry.id   AF-A0A920FP65-F1
#
_cell.length_a   1.000
_cell.length_b   1.000
_cell.length_c   1.000
_cell.angle_alpha   90.00
_cell.angle_beta   90.00
_cell.angle_gamma   90.00
#
_symmetry.space_group_name_H-M   'P 1'
#
loop_
_entity.id
_entity.type
_entity.pdbx_description
1 polymer ?
#
loop_
_entity_poly.entity_id
_entity_poly.type
_entity_poly.pdbx_seq_one_letter_code
_entity_poly.pdbx_strand_id
1 'polypeptide(L)'
;MLLGLQRNLALYDVSSRHYQGDWQNQYRETQRLSQSVLGVIGVGRIGTALVNRMKAFGPRILGYDPYQPSGHEKAVGYQRVQFLEEMLPLCDMISFHCPLSDETRGMINSDFFGQLKNGSILVNTARGGLLESFDVLEQALRENRIHAAGLDVLPQEPPGNHPLIEAWRNREDWLEGRLWITPHLAFFSNQAWYEMRYKAAETVKLFFEHGILRNQITE
;
A
#
# COMPACT_ATOMS: atom_id res chain seq x y z
N MET A 1 -5.49 4.55 3.21
CA MET A 1 -4.46 4.06 4.16
C MET A 1 -3.32 5.05 4.35
N LEU A 2 -2.55 5.41 3.32
CA LEU A 2 -1.40 6.34 3.41
C LEU A 2 -1.64 7.57 4.30
N LEU A 3 -2.62 8.41 3.97
CA LEU A 3 -2.94 9.63 4.74
C LEU A 3 -3.34 9.33 6.19
N GLY A 4 -4.08 8.25 6.40
CA GLY A 4 -4.58 7.86 7.72
C GLY A 4 -3.47 7.40 8.64
N LEU A 5 -2.55 6.57 8.13
CA LEU A 5 -1.37 6.10 8.85
C LEU A 5 -0.40 7.25 9.11
N GLN A 6 -0.11 8.08 8.09
CA GLN A 6 0.80 9.22 8.22
C GLN A 6 0.33 10.26 9.26
N ARG A 7 -0.98 10.36 9.50
CA ARG A 7 -1.57 11.24 10.53
C ARG A 7 -2.03 10.52 11.78
N ASN A 8 -1.77 9.22 11.93
CA ASN A 8 -2.22 8.41 13.06
C ASN A 8 -3.74 8.50 13.33
N LEU A 9 -4.56 8.67 12.28
CA LEU A 9 -5.98 9.03 12.44
C LEU A 9 -6.78 8.00 13.23
N ALA A 10 -6.63 6.70 12.92
CA ALA A 10 -7.39 5.67 13.62
C ALA A 10 -6.97 5.54 15.10
N LEU A 11 -5.68 5.77 15.41
CA LEU A 11 -5.22 5.79 16.78
C LEU A 11 -5.88 6.94 17.54
N TYR A 12 -5.79 8.17 17.02
CA TYR A 12 -6.38 9.33 17.66
C TYR A 12 -7.89 9.25 17.77
N ASP A 13 -8.57 8.73 16.74
CA ASP A 13 -10.01 8.51 16.76
C ASP A 13 -10.43 7.58 17.91
N VAL A 14 -9.68 6.49 18.15
CA VAL A 14 -9.98 5.61 19.29
C VAL A 14 -9.57 6.23 20.63
N SER A 15 -8.38 6.81 20.73
CA SER A 15 -7.91 7.40 21.99
C SER A 15 -8.80 8.56 22.45
N SER A 16 -9.31 9.37 21.52
CA SER A 16 -10.24 10.46 21.82
C SER A 16 -11.58 10.00 22.40
N ARG A 17 -12.02 8.75 22.20
CA ARG A 17 -13.24 8.22 22.84
C ARG A 17 -13.01 7.79 24.29
N HIS A 18 -11.76 7.55 24.67
CA HIS A 18 -11.37 7.00 25.97
C HIS A 18 -10.36 7.90 26.71
N TYR A 19 -10.30 9.19 26.35
CA TYR A 19 -9.34 10.12 26.91
C TYR A 19 -9.49 10.23 28.43
N GLN A 20 -8.37 10.16 29.15
CA GLN A 20 -8.31 10.45 30.58
C GLN A 20 -7.30 11.58 30.79
N GLY A 21 -7.80 12.76 31.15
CA GLY A 21 -6.96 13.95 31.30
C GLY A 21 -6.90 14.80 30.04
N ASP A 22 -5.69 15.17 29.60
CA ASP A 22 -5.50 16.18 28.56
C ASP A 22 -6.07 15.74 27.21
N TRP A 23 -6.92 16.59 26.63
CA TRP A 23 -7.52 16.42 25.31
C TRP A 23 -6.55 16.88 24.21
N GLN A 24 -5.73 17.88 24.51
CA GLN A 24 -4.69 18.40 23.62
C GLN A 24 -3.37 17.71 24.01
N ASN A 25 -2.32 17.78 23.19
CA ASN A 25 -0.98 17.24 23.51
C ASN A 25 -0.78 15.70 23.50
N GLN A 26 -1.76 14.90 23.09
CA GLN A 26 -1.57 13.46 22.81
C GLN A 26 -1.07 13.24 21.36
N TYR A 27 0.18 13.61 21.06
CA TYR A 27 0.73 13.48 19.71
C TYR A 27 1.89 12.48 19.62
N ARG A 28 1.88 11.67 18.54
CA ARG A 28 3.04 10.97 18.01
C ARG A 28 3.75 11.87 17.00
N GLU A 29 5.07 11.73 16.89
CA GLU A 29 5.83 12.43 15.85
C GLU A 29 5.31 12.07 14.46
N THR A 30 5.09 13.09 13.63
CA THR A 30 4.67 12.91 12.23
C THR A 30 5.39 13.93 11.36
N GLN A 31 5.82 13.52 10.17
CA GLN A 31 6.39 14.44 9.19
C GLN A 31 5.29 15.11 8.37
N ARG A 32 5.45 16.38 7.99
CA ARG A 32 4.52 17.06 7.08
C ARG A 32 4.50 16.36 5.72
N LEU A 33 3.30 16.05 5.21
CA LEU A 33 3.11 15.35 3.94
C LEU A 33 3.74 16.07 2.74
N SER A 34 3.68 17.41 2.69
CA SER A 34 4.32 18.19 1.62
C SER A 34 5.86 18.22 1.69
N GLN A 35 6.43 17.67 2.76
CA GLN A 35 7.89 17.55 2.94
C GLN A 35 8.31 16.08 2.93
N SER A 36 7.41 15.16 2.60
CA SER A 36 7.71 13.73 2.57
C SER A 36 7.95 13.21 1.15
N VAL A 37 8.52 12.02 1.08
CA VAL A 37 8.78 11.30 -0.16
C VAL A 37 7.87 10.07 -0.23
N LEU A 38 7.06 9.99 -1.28
CA LEU A 38 6.24 8.82 -1.61
C LEU A 38 6.90 7.99 -2.70
N GLY A 39 7.27 6.75 -2.40
CA GLY A 39 7.65 5.73 -3.37
C GLY A 39 6.42 4.98 -3.88
N VAL A 40 6.33 4.82 -5.20
CA VAL A 40 5.26 4.06 -5.87
C VAL A 40 5.90 2.92 -6.66
N ILE A 41 5.67 1.69 -6.24
CA ILE A 41 6.19 0.47 -6.89
C ILE A 41 5.10 -0.09 -7.80
N GLY A 42 5.33 -0.03 -9.11
CA GLY A 42 4.32 -0.23 -10.14
C GLY A 42 3.56 1.06 -10.42
N VAL A 43 3.78 1.65 -11.60
CA VAL A 43 3.16 2.92 -12.03
C VAL A 43 2.26 2.69 -13.25
N GLY A 44 1.64 1.52 -13.33
CA GLY A 44 0.56 1.23 -14.28
C GLY A 44 -0.73 2.02 -13.99
N ARG A 45 -1.87 1.46 -14.35
CA ARG A 45 -3.19 2.15 -14.23
C ARG A 45 -3.47 2.62 -12.80
N ILE A 46 -3.26 1.76 -11.81
CA ILE A 46 -3.56 2.05 -10.40
C ILE A 46 -2.48 2.96 -9.79
N GLY A 47 -1.21 2.67 -10.01
CA GLY A 47 -0.11 3.52 -9.53
C GLY A 47 -0.20 4.94 -10.07
N THR A 48 -0.46 5.11 -11.38
CA THR A 48 -0.72 6.43 -12.00
C THR A 48 -1.90 7.15 -11.34
N ALA A 49 -2.99 6.42 -11.05
CA ALA A 49 -4.15 6.98 -10.37
C ALA A 49 -3.82 7.44 -8.94
N LEU A 50 -2.93 6.73 -8.23
CA LEU A 50 -2.42 7.17 -6.93
C LEU A 50 -1.56 8.43 -7.08
N VAL A 51 -0.57 8.42 -7.99
CA VAL A 51 0.33 9.57 -8.24
C VAL A 51 -0.48 10.83 -8.46
N ASN A 52 -1.48 10.78 -9.36
CA ASN A 52 -2.31 11.94 -9.69
C ASN A 52 -3.10 12.48 -8.49
N ARG A 53 -3.57 11.61 -7.58
CA ARG A 53 -4.26 12.03 -6.35
C ARG A 53 -3.28 12.60 -5.33
N MET A 54 -2.09 12.03 -5.22
CA MET A 54 -1.11 12.41 -4.20
C MET A 54 -0.41 13.74 -4.50
N LYS A 55 -0.30 14.14 -5.77
CA LYS A 55 0.31 15.43 -6.17
C LYS A 55 -0.23 16.64 -5.41
N ALA A 56 -1.54 16.72 -5.22
CA ALA A 56 -2.17 17.86 -4.54
C ALA A 56 -1.77 17.96 -3.05
N PHE A 57 -1.29 16.87 -2.46
CA PHE A 57 -0.80 16.86 -1.08
C PHE A 57 0.66 17.31 -0.96
N GLY A 58 1.36 17.47 -2.10
CA GLY A 58 2.72 17.99 -2.18
C GLY A 58 3.91 17.09 -1.83
N PRO A 59 3.81 15.76 -1.61
CA PRO A 59 5.01 14.96 -1.41
C PRO A 59 5.84 14.91 -2.71
N ARG A 60 7.15 14.71 -2.58
CA ARG A 60 7.98 14.29 -3.72
C ARG A 60 7.61 12.86 -4.08
N ILE A 61 7.26 12.59 -5.33
CA ILE A 61 6.82 11.25 -5.77
C ILE A 61 7.92 10.60 -6.60
N LEU A 62 8.44 9.48 -6.10
CA LEU A 62 9.36 8.58 -6.79
C LEU A 62 8.57 7.36 -7.30
N GLY A 63 8.85 6.93 -8.52
CA GLY A 63 8.17 5.79 -9.14
C GLY A 63 9.14 4.78 -9.73
N TYR A 64 8.95 3.52 -9.40
CA TYR A 64 9.68 2.38 -9.96
C TYR A 64 8.71 1.47 -10.71
N ASP A 65 8.91 1.36 -12.03
CA ASP A 65 8.19 0.42 -12.89
C ASP A 65 9.06 0.15 -14.14
N PRO A 66 9.75 -1.00 -14.20
CA PRO A 66 10.70 -1.30 -15.27
C PRO A 66 10.00 -1.49 -16.64
N TYR A 67 8.67 -1.65 -16.64
CA TYR A 67 7.89 -1.95 -17.84
C TYR A 67 7.24 -0.71 -18.47
N GLN A 68 7.31 0.48 -17.83
CA GLN A 68 6.77 1.70 -18.42
C GLN A 68 7.69 2.27 -19.51
N PRO A 69 7.17 2.71 -20.66
CA PRO A 69 7.98 3.33 -21.70
C PRO A 69 8.56 4.67 -21.23
N SER A 70 9.69 5.07 -21.81
CA SER A 70 10.30 6.38 -21.55
C SER A 70 9.30 7.52 -21.78
N GLY A 71 9.31 8.54 -20.92
CA GLY A 71 8.40 9.68 -21.01
C GLY A 71 7.07 9.50 -20.27
N HIS A 72 6.71 8.29 -19.85
CA HIS A 72 5.54 8.04 -19.01
C HIS A 72 5.57 8.89 -17.73
N GLU A 73 6.75 9.02 -17.10
CA GLU A 73 6.97 9.83 -15.91
C GLU A 73 6.75 11.33 -16.11
N LYS A 74 7.00 11.85 -17.32
CA LYS A 74 6.72 13.24 -17.66
C LYS A 74 5.23 13.48 -17.83
N ALA A 75 4.54 12.56 -18.50
CA ALA A 75 3.09 12.62 -18.70
C ALA A 75 2.33 12.51 -17.36
N VAL A 76 2.77 11.60 -16.49
CA VAL A 76 2.13 11.37 -15.19
C VAL A 76 2.67 12.28 -14.10
N GLY A 77 3.84 12.91 -14.25
CA GLY A 77 4.42 13.86 -13.30
C GLY A 77 4.94 13.23 -12.00
N TYR A 78 5.78 12.20 -12.12
CA TYR A 78 6.58 11.64 -11.03
C TYR A 78 8.07 11.59 -11.44
N GLN A 79 8.96 11.38 -10.47
CA GLN A 79 10.37 11.12 -10.77
C GLN A 79 10.58 9.61 -10.92
N ARG A 80 10.95 9.17 -12.12
CA ARG A 80 11.32 7.77 -12.37
C ARG A 80 12.64 7.44 -11.66
N VAL A 81 12.69 6.26 -11.05
CA VAL A 81 13.91 5.63 -10.54
C VAL A 81 14.13 4.33 -11.31
N GLN A 82 15.39 4.03 -11.65
CA GLN A 82 15.72 2.85 -12.47
C GLN A 82 15.96 1.60 -11.62
N PHE A 83 16.48 1.76 -10.41
CA PHE A 83 16.78 0.69 -9.48
C PHE A 83 16.00 0.90 -8.19
N LEU A 84 15.35 -0.17 -7.69
CA LEU A 84 14.49 -0.05 -6.52
C LEU A 84 15.28 0.40 -5.30
N GLU A 85 16.50 -0.10 -5.16
CA GLU A 85 17.46 0.14 -4.09
C GLU A 85 17.87 1.63 -3.96
N GLU A 86 17.80 2.39 -5.06
CA GLU A 86 18.05 3.84 -5.04
C GLU A 86 16.86 4.63 -4.46
N MET A 87 15.65 4.05 -4.55
CA MET A 87 14.41 4.68 -4.09
C MET A 87 14.16 4.42 -2.60
N LEU A 88 14.37 3.19 -2.13
CA LEU A 88 14.02 2.74 -0.78
C LEU A 88 14.57 3.63 0.36
N PRO A 89 15.86 4.06 0.34
CA PRO A 89 16.43 4.87 1.41
C PRO A 89 15.86 6.30 1.47
N LEU A 90 15.16 6.74 0.43
CA LEU A 90 14.62 8.10 0.31
C LEU A 90 13.16 8.19 0.77
N CYS A 91 12.42 7.08 0.76
CA CYS A 91 10.97 7.08 0.91
C CYS A 91 10.52 7.13 2.38
N ASP A 92 9.67 8.11 2.70
CA ASP A 92 8.92 8.17 3.96
C ASP A 92 7.68 7.28 3.91
N MET A 93 7.14 7.06 2.71
CA MET A 93 5.99 6.20 2.47
C MET A 93 6.21 5.38 1.19
N ILE A 94 5.74 4.14 1.17
CA ILE A 94 5.79 3.26 0.00
C ILE A 94 4.41 2.67 -0.24
N SER A 95 3.99 2.65 -1.51
CA SER A 95 2.73 2.04 -1.94
C SER A 95 2.96 1.08 -3.11
N PHE A 96 2.43 -0.14 -3.00
CA PHE A 96 2.59 -1.19 -4.00
C PHE A 96 1.37 -1.28 -4.92
N HIS A 97 1.64 -1.33 -6.23
CA HIS A 97 0.67 -1.47 -7.31
C HIS A 97 1.21 -2.33 -8.48
N CYS A 98 2.24 -3.14 -8.23
CA CYS A 98 2.76 -4.12 -9.18
C CYS A 98 1.97 -5.44 -9.12
N PRO A 99 1.94 -6.23 -10.22
CA PRO A 99 1.38 -7.57 -10.20
C PRO A 99 2.23 -8.52 -9.35
N LEU A 100 1.63 -9.63 -8.93
CA LEU A 100 2.38 -10.77 -8.38
C LEU A 100 2.93 -11.60 -9.54
N SER A 101 4.24 -11.82 -9.54
CA SER A 101 5.02 -12.56 -10.53
C SER A 101 6.18 -13.25 -9.81
N ASP A 102 7.01 -14.02 -10.51
CA ASP A 102 8.21 -14.61 -9.92
C ASP A 102 9.23 -13.55 -9.47
N GLU A 103 9.28 -12.40 -10.15
CA GLU A 103 10.16 -11.28 -9.81
C GLU A 103 9.71 -10.51 -8.56
N THR A 104 8.39 -10.51 -8.29
CA THR A 104 7.79 -9.68 -7.22
C THR A 104 7.30 -10.50 -6.03
N ARG A 105 7.30 -11.83 -6.14
CA ARG A 105 6.93 -12.74 -5.05
C ARG A 105 7.94 -12.62 -3.92
N GLY A 106 7.44 -12.33 -2.72
CA GLY A 106 8.27 -12.15 -1.53
C GLY A 106 9.25 -10.97 -1.62
N MET A 107 9.04 -10.03 -2.55
CA MET A 107 9.95 -8.87 -2.70
C MET A 107 9.99 -7.98 -1.46
N ILE A 108 8.94 -7.99 -0.62
CA ILE A 108 8.91 -7.33 0.68
C ILE A 108 9.40 -8.36 1.71
N ASN A 109 10.72 -8.47 1.83
CA ASN A 109 11.44 -9.35 2.75
C ASN A 109 12.34 -8.54 3.71
N SER A 110 13.14 -9.23 4.52
CA SER A 110 14.06 -8.57 5.47
C SER A 110 15.06 -7.61 4.80
N ASP A 111 15.57 -7.95 3.62
CA ASP A 111 16.50 -7.09 2.87
C ASP A 111 15.81 -5.82 2.35
N PHE A 112 14.56 -5.95 1.88
CA PHE A 112 13.73 -4.80 1.51
C PHE A 112 13.55 -3.87 2.71
N PHE A 113 13.16 -4.40 3.87
CA PHE A 113 13.00 -3.60 5.09
C PHE A 113 14.31 -2.97 5.56
N GLY A 114 15.44 -3.67 5.43
CA GLY A 114 16.76 -3.18 5.81
C GLY A 114 17.23 -1.96 5.01
N GLN A 115 16.76 -1.82 3.76
CA GLN A 115 17.09 -0.70 2.87
C GLN A 115 16.17 0.52 3.04
N LEU A 116 15.05 0.37 3.75
CA LEU A 116 14.12 1.47 3.96
C LEU A 116 14.73 2.57 4.81
N LYS A 117 14.28 3.79 4.57
CA LYS A 117 14.37 4.85 5.57
C LYS A 117 13.69 4.40 6.87
N ASN A 118 14.39 4.49 7.99
CA ASN A 118 13.85 4.18 9.30
C ASN A 118 12.59 5.02 9.58
N GLY A 119 11.54 4.39 10.09
CA GLY A 119 10.26 5.04 10.37
C GLY A 119 9.40 5.26 9.13
N SER A 120 9.70 4.61 8.01
CA SER A 120 8.85 4.65 6.81
C SER A 120 7.48 3.99 7.04
N ILE A 121 6.50 4.35 6.21
CA ILE A 121 5.16 3.76 6.20
C ILE A 121 4.97 2.92 4.95
N LEU A 122 4.42 1.72 5.10
CA LEU A 122 4.19 0.80 4.00
C LEU A 122 2.69 0.60 3.73
N VAL A 123 2.25 0.59 2.48
CA VAL A 123 0.87 0.26 2.10
C VAL A 123 0.84 -0.75 0.95
N ASN A 124 0.21 -1.89 1.18
CA ASN A 124 -0.03 -2.90 0.16
C ASN A 124 -1.53 -3.12 -0.04
N THR A 125 -2.01 -2.73 -1.23
CA THR A 125 -3.36 -3.02 -1.72
C THR A 125 -3.30 -3.74 -3.07
N ALA A 126 -2.16 -4.35 -3.40
CA ALA A 126 -1.92 -5.02 -4.67
C ALA A 126 -2.13 -6.52 -4.54
N ARG A 127 -1.14 -7.24 -4.00
CA ARG A 127 -1.22 -8.69 -3.78
C ARG A 127 -0.49 -9.05 -2.48
N GLY A 128 -1.08 -9.97 -1.72
CA GLY A 128 -0.53 -10.41 -0.45
C GLY A 128 0.83 -11.08 -0.57
N GLY A 129 1.03 -11.90 -1.62
CA GLY A 129 2.28 -12.59 -1.90
C GLY A 129 3.47 -11.71 -2.30
N LEU A 130 3.31 -10.38 -2.36
CA LEU A 130 4.44 -9.46 -2.41
C LEU A 130 5.19 -9.44 -1.07
N LEU A 131 4.47 -9.65 0.04
CA LEU A 131 5.03 -9.83 1.36
C LEU A 131 5.47 -11.28 1.57
N GLU A 132 6.73 -11.47 1.92
CA GLU A 132 7.33 -12.80 2.08
C GLU A 132 6.63 -13.60 3.19
N SER A 133 6.43 -12.99 4.35
CA SER A 133 5.71 -13.59 5.47
C SER A 133 5.21 -12.54 6.47
N PHE A 134 4.40 -12.96 7.43
CA PHE A 134 4.06 -12.11 8.57
C PHE A 134 5.23 -11.91 9.53
N ASP A 135 6.17 -12.86 9.62
CA ASP A 135 7.36 -12.75 10.49
C ASP A 135 8.24 -11.55 10.12
N VAL A 136 8.52 -11.36 8.83
CA VAL A 136 9.36 -10.23 8.37
C VAL A 136 8.71 -8.88 8.67
N LEU A 137 7.38 -8.80 8.57
CA LEU A 137 6.62 -7.61 8.91
C LEU A 137 6.59 -7.35 10.42
N GLU A 138 6.38 -8.41 11.22
CA GLU A 138 6.40 -8.31 12.68
C GLU A 138 7.75 -7.81 13.16
N GLN A 139 8.84 -8.40 12.66
CA GLN A 139 10.20 -7.98 12.99
C GLN A 139 10.42 -6.50 12.64
N ALA A 140 10.07 -6.07 11.42
CA ALA A 140 10.23 -4.68 11.00
C ALA A 140 9.44 -3.69 11.87
N LEU A 141 8.26 -4.08 12.35
CA LEU A 141 7.45 -3.26 13.27
C LEU A 141 8.05 -3.21 14.68
N ARG A 142 8.47 -4.36 15.22
CA ARG A 142 9.08 -4.46 16.56
C ARG A 142 10.40 -3.70 16.65
N GLU A 143 11.23 -3.79 15.62
CA GLU A 143 12.50 -3.07 15.53
C GLU A 143 12.34 -1.58 15.21
N ASN A 144 11.11 -1.10 15.02
CA ASN A 144 10.81 0.27 14.57
C ASN A 144 11.49 0.63 13.23
N ARG A 145 11.80 -0.38 12.40
CA ARG A 145 12.28 -0.18 11.04
C ARG A 145 11.26 0.59 10.22
N ILE A 146 9.99 0.20 10.36
CA ILE A 146 8.85 0.93 9.82
C ILE A 146 8.02 1.52 10.94
N HIS A 147 7.47 2.70 10.70
CA HIS A 147 6.53 3.34 11.62
C HIS A 147 5.19 2.60 11.59
N ALA A 148 4.69 2.27 10.39
CA ALA A 148 3.40 1.63 10.23
C ALA A 148 3.25 0.86 8.91
N ALA A 149 2.30 -0.07 8.87
CA ALA A 149 1.90 -0.81 7.69
C ALA A 149 0.38 -0.81 7.50
N GLY A 150 -0.07 -0.68 6.25
CA GLY A 150 -1.46 -0.82 5.85
C GLY A 150 -1.60 -1.93 4.81
N LEU A 151 -2.29 -3.01 5.17
CA LEU A 151 -2.51 -4.17 4.32
C LEU A 151 -3.99 -4.33 4.01
N ASP A 152 -4.38 -4.19 2.75
CA ASP A 152 -5.69 -4.68 2.30
C ASP A 152 -5.62 -6.13 1.80
N VAL A 153 -4.41 -6.64 1.61
CA VAL A 153 -4.12 -7.99 1.14
C VAL A 153 -3.04 -8.62 1.99
N LEU A 154 -3.11 -9.94 2.22
CA LEU A 154 -2.27 -10.68 3.15
C LEU A 154 -1.57 -11.87 2.48
N PRO A 155 -0.35 -12.27 2.91
CA PRO A 155 0.33 -13.46 2.38
C PRO A 155 -0.55 -14.72 2.42
N GLN A 156 -1.41 -14.81 3.44
CA GLN A 156 -2.44 -15.81 3.58
C GLN A 156 -3.79 -15.12 3.86
N GLU A 157 -4.78 -15.38 3.01
CA GLU A 157 -6.17 -14.90 3.17
C GLU A 157 -7.13 -16.10 3.22
N PRO A 158 -7.99 -16.22 4.25
CA PRO A 158 -8.10 -15.37 5.43
C PRO A 158 -6.87 -15.46 6.36
N PRO A 159 -6.64 -14.48 7.25
CA PRO A 159 -5.50 -14.53 8.17
C PRO A 159 -5.63 -15.70 9.15
N GLY A 160 -4.65 -16.60 9.10
CA GLY A 160 -4.53 -17.72 10.04
C GLY A 160 -4.10 -17.30 11.45
N ASN A 161 -3.58 -18.26 12.21
CA ASN A 161 -3.00 -18.00 13.53
C ASN A 161 -1.54 -17.58 13.36
N HIS A 162 -1.22 -16.38 13.85
CA HIS A 162 0.12 -15.81 13.80
C HIS A 162 0.26 -14.77 14.93
N PRO A 163 1.41 -14.68 15.63
CA PRO A 163 1.61 -13.71 16.72
C PRO A 163 1.27 -12.26 16.34
N LEU A 164 1.77 -11.75 15.21
CA LEU A 164 1.37 -10.44 14.67
C LEU A 164 -0.15 -10.24 14.52
N ILE A 165 -0.86 -11.26 14.03
CA ILE A 165 -2.32 -11.18 13.81
C ILE A 165 -3.06 -11.22 15.15
N GLU A 166 -2.60 -12.02 16.11
CA GLU A 166 -3.13 -12.03 17.47
C GLU A 166 -2.89 -10.69 18.17
N ALA A 167 -1.68 -10.14 18.08
CA ALA A 167 -1.35 -8.81 18.61
C ALA A 167 -2.21 -7.71 17.98
N TRP A 168 -2.49 -7.79 16.67
CA TRP A 168 -3.38 -6.87 15.97
C TRP A 168 -4.82 -6.98 16.46
N ARG A 169 -5.35 -8.20 16.61
CA ARG A 169 -6.71 -8.46 17.13
C ARG A 169 -6.85 -7.98 18.57
N ASN A 170 -5.83 -8.19 19.39
CA ASN A 170 -5.79 -7.80 20.80
C ASN A 170 -5.45 -6.32 21.01
N ARG A 171 -5.12 -5.58 19.93
CA ARG A 171 -4.72 -4.17 19.97
C ARG A 171 -3.57 -3.91 20.94
N GLU A 172 -2.55 -4.77 20.93
CA GLU A 172 -1.41 -4.64 21.83
C GLU A 172 -0.71 -3.29 21.68
N ASP A 173 -0.29 -2.68 22.79
CA ASP A 173 0.23 -1.31 22.88
C ASP A 173 1.38 -1.03 21.89
N TRP A 174 2.24 -2.01 21.64
CA TRP A 174 3.39 -1.86 20.74
C TRP A 174 3.00 -1.75 19.25
N LEU A 175 1.81 -2.24 18.90
CA LEU A 175 1.29 -2.35 17.54
C LEU A 175 0.11 -1.40 17.28
N GLU A 176 -0.56 -0.93 18.33
CA GLU A 176 -1.77 -0.12 18.23
C GLU A 176 -1.54 1.13 17.36
N GLY A 177 -2.40 1.28 16.35
CA GLY A 177 -2.34 2.36 15.37
C GLY A 177 -1.28 2.18 14.27
N ARG A 178 -0.35 1.21 14.41
CA ARG A 178 0.77 0.98 13.49
C ARG A 178 0.49 -0.08 12.44
N LEU A 179 -0.48 -0.98 12.65
CA LEU A 179 -0.88 -1.97 11.64
C LEU A 179 -2.37 -1.86 11.35
N TRP A 180 -2.71 -1.58 10.10
CA TRP A 180 -4.09 -1.58 9.60
C TRP A 180 -4.27 -2.75 8.65
N ILE A 181 -5.24 -3.61 8.93
CA ILE A 181 -5.62 -4.71 8.05
C ILE A 181 -7.08 -4.49 7.61
N THR A 182 -7.32 -4.51 6.31
CA THR A 182 -8.67 -4.48 5.72
C THR A 182 -8.89 -5.73 4.85
N PRO A 183 -10.13 -6.23 4.73
CA PRO A 183 -10.38 -7.56 4.18
C PRO A 183 -10.53 -7.54 2.66
N HIS A 184 -9.49 -7.13 1.93
CA HIS A 184 -9.44 -7.14 0.47
C HIS A 184 -10.58 -6.33 -0.17
N LEU A 185 -10.82 -5.12 0.35
CA LEU A 185 -11.91 -4.25 -0.05
C LEU A 185 -11.46 -2.96 -0.75
N ALA A 186 -10.19 -2.82 -1.13
CA ALA A 186 -9.72 -1.64 -1.86
C ALA A 186 -10.46 -1.39 -3.19
N PHE A 187 -11.02 -2.44 -3.79
CA PHE A 187 -11.83 -2.33 -5.00
C PHE A 187 -13.26 -1.84 -4.72
N PHE A 188 -13.73 -1.93 -3.48
CA PHE A 188 -15.16 -1.86 -3.18
C PHE A 188 -15.70 -0.43 -3.17
N SER A 189 -16.70 -0.21 -4.01
CA SER A 189 -17.69 0.85 -3.90
C SER A 189 -18.97 0.38 -4.57
N ASN A 190 -20.12 1.00 -4.28
CA ASN A 190 -21.38 0.65 -4.94
C ASN A 190 -21.24 0.75 -6.47
N GLN A 191 -20.52 1.77 -6.95
CA GLN A 191 -20.24 1.99 -8.36
C GLN A 191 -19.31 0.92 -8.92
N ALA A 192 -18.22 0.58 -8.24
CA ALA A 192 -17.29 -0.45 -8.69
C ALA A 192 -17.96 -1.83 -8.76
N TRP A 193 -18.87 -2.13 -7.82
CA TRP A 193 -19.60 -3.39 -7.82
C TRP A 193 -20.52 -3.52 -9.04
N TYR A 194 -21.20 -2.43 -9.40
CA TYR A 194 -21.99 -2.35 -10.62
C TYR A 194 -21.11 -2.46 -11.86
N GLU A 195 -20.05 -1.65 -11.95
CA GLU A 195 -19.14 -1.64 -13.10
C GLU A 195 -18.51 -3.00 -13.37
N MET A 196 -18.11 -3.73 -12.34
CA MET A 196 -17.52 -5.06 -12.48
C MET A 196 -18.49 -6.04 -13.13
N ARG A 197 -19.75 -6.05 -12.68
CA ARG A 197 -20.81 -6.90 -13.26
C ARG A 197 -21.14 -6.48 -14.68
N TYR A 198 -21.25 -5.18 -14.92
CA TYR A 198 -21.49 -4.63 -16.25
C TYR A 198 -20.38 -5.01 -17.23
N LYS A 199 -19.11 -4.79 -16.87
CA LYS A 199 -17.94 -5.11 -17.71
C LYS A 199 -17.80 -6.61 -17.98
N ALA A 200 -18.17 -7.46 -17.02
CA ALA A 200 -18.22 -8.90 -17.23
C ALA A 200 -19.28 -9.27 -18.29
N ALA A 201 -20.50 -8.74 -18.17
CA ALA A 201 -21.55 -8.94 -19.16
C ALA A 201 -21.18 -8.37 -20.55
N GLU A 202 -20.57 -7.19 -20.59
CA GLU A 202 -20.06 -6.57 -21.82
C GLU A 202 -18.99 -7.43 -22.49
N THR A 203 -18.09 -8.03 -21.72
CA THR A 203 -17.05 -8.94 -22.26
C THR A 203 -17.68 -10.15 -22.94
N VAL A 204 -18.70 -10.76 -22.32
CA VAL A 204 -19.44 -11.89 -22.90
C VAL A 204 -20.18 -11.48 -24.17
N LYS A 205 -20.85 -10.33 -24.15
CA LYS A 205 -21.56 -9.77 -25.32
C LYS A 205 -20.61 -9.56 -26.51
N LEU A 206 -19.46 -8.92 -26.27
CA LEU A 206 -18.46 -8.64 -27.31
C LEU A 206 -17.93 -9.93 -27.98
N PHE A 207 -17.79 -11.01 -27.21
CA PHE A 207 -17.40 -12.29 -27.76
C PHE A 207 -18.49 -12.89 -28.68
N PHE A 208 -19.74 -12.95 -28.23
CA PHE A 208 -20.81 -13.57 -29.02
C PHE A 208 -21.24 -12.75 -30.25
N GLU A 209 -21.23 -11.43 -30.16
CA GLU A 209 -21.68 -10.57 -31.27
C GLU A 209 -20.57 -10.27 -32.27
N HIS A 210 -19.31 -10.22 -31.83
CA HIS A 210 -18.20 -9.72 -32.65
C HIS A 210 -16.95 -10.62 -32.64
N GLY A 211 -16.94 -11.71 -31.89
CA GLY A 211 -15.77 -12.59 -31.76
C GLY A 211 -14.59 -11.93 -31.02
N ILE A 212 -14.81 -10.82 -30.31
CA ILE A 212 -13.74 -10.05 -29.65
C ILE A 212 -13.45 -10.63 -28.26
N LEU A 213 -12.21 -11.10 -28.05
CA LEU A 213 -11.70 -11.55 -26.75
C LEU A 213 -11.11 -10.40 -25.95
N ARG A 214 -11.96 -9.70 -25.19
CA ARG A 214 -11.54 -8.62 -24.27
C ARG A 214 -11.22 -9.20 -22.89
N ASN A 215 -10.19 -8.67 -22.21
CA ASN A 215 -9.75 -9.12 -20.88
C ASN A 215 -9.35 -10.60 -20.82
N GLN A 216 -8.84 -11.16 -21.92
CA GLN A 216 -8.29 -12.50 -21.94
C GLN A 216 -7.10 -12.60 -20.99
N ILE A 217 -7.09 -13.63 -20.16
CA ILE A 217 -5.94 -14.00 -19.34
C ILE A 217 -5.12 -14.99 -20.19
N THR A 218 -3.88 -14.63 -20.48
CA THR A 218 -2.90 -15.52 -21.11
C THR A 218 -2.06 -16.14 -20.01
N GLU A 219 -1.83 -17.46 -20.09
CA GLU A 219 -0.87 -18.17 -19.23
C GLU A 219 0.58 -17.71 -19.50
#